data_AF-A0A1G8KTT6-F1
#
_entry.id   AF-A0A1G8KTT6-F1
#
_cell.length_a   1.000
_cell.length_b   1.000
_cell.length_c   1.000
_cell.angle_alpha   90.00
_cell.angle_beta   90.00
_cell.angle_gamma   90.00
#
_symmetry.space_group_name_H-M   'P 1'
#
loop_
_entity.id
_entity.type
_entity.pdbx_description
1 polymer ?
#
loop_
_entity_poly.entity_id
_entity_poly.type
_entity_poly.pdbx_seq_one_letter_code
_entity_poly.pdbx_strand_id
1 'polypeptide(L)'
;MRSKGLSTQVGLAKMIDRAFPGDIQKLRPLLGYYHMHFLVPHSSGTITRSLIHIYERDGKVCSKTIERSGPDEIVQRLSKYEGLLSYLGNCIFLLEFETLSCDSIVESMLFPSYRRKLDVLTGLTFGVTSQVYRQPFASPIAWKYLGNVVDIKEQLRACARFPKEDRRIDPRIRKYLESAGSTGTLSSTPF
;
A
#
# COMPACT_ATOMS: atom_id res chain seq x y z
N MET A 1 -37.82 3.39 -25.18
CA MET A 1 -36.37 3.68 -25.14
C MET A 1 -35.85 3.63 -23.70
N ARG A 2 -35.38 2.49 -23.20
CA ARG A 2 -34.62 2.34 -21.94
C ARG A 2 -33.95 0.95 -21.93
N SER A 3 -32.77 0.80 -22.56
CA SER A 3 -31.96 -0.42 -22.45
C SER A 3 -30.44 -0.23 -22.55
N LYS A 4 -29.96 1.02 -22.75
CA LYS A 4 -28.51 1.29 -22.88
C LYS A 4 -27.75 1.40 -21.53
N GLY A 5 -28.43 1.56 -20.39
CA GLY A 5 -27.76 1.75 -19.10
C GLY A 5 -27.23 0.47 -18.43
N LEU A 6 -27.89 -0.67 -18.65
CA LEU A 6 -27.56 -1.92 -17.97
C LEU A 6 -26.41 -2.68 -18.65
N SER A 7 -26.30 -2.63 -19.99
CA SER A 7 -25.24 -3.36 -20.70
C SER A 7 -23.84 -2.74 -20.51
N THR A 8 -23.77 -1.42 -20.29
CA THR A 8 -22.50 -0.71 -20.05
C THR A 8 -21.96 -0.95 -18.64
N GLN A 9 -22.82 -1.01 -17.61
CA GLN A 9 -22.41 -1.38 -16.23
C GLN A 9 -21.89 -2.82 -16.14
N VAL A 10 -22.54 -3.75 -16.84
CA VAL A 10 -22.08 -5.16 -16.94
C VAL A 10 -20.73 -5.26 -17.68
N GLY A 11 -20.46 -4.36 -18.64
CA GLY A 11 -19.18 -4.30 -19.34
C GLY A 11 -18.03 -3.71 -18.50
N LEU A 12 -18.32 -2.73 -17.64
CA LEU A 12 -17.31 -2.09 -16.79
C LEU A 12 -16.87 -3.01 -15.64
N ALA A 13 -17.81 -3.70 -14.98
CA ALA A 13 -17.50 -4.71 -13.97
C ALA A 13 -16.55 -5.79 -14.52
N LYS A 14 -16.78 -6.23 -15.77
CA LYS A 14 -15.90 -7.18 -16.47
C LYS A 14 -14.47 -6.68 -16.65
N MET A 15 -14.21 -5.37 -16.70
CA MET A 15 -12.84 -4.88 -16.89
C MET A 15 -12.00 -5.08 -15.62
N ILE A 16 -12.53 -4.67 -14.47
CA ILE A 16 -11.85 -4.85 -13.18
C ILE A 16 -11.73 -6.34 -12.86
N ASP A 17 -12.79 -7.13 -13.11
CA ASP A 17 -12.76 -8.58 -12.87
C ASP A 17 -11.78 -9.34 -13.78
N ARG A 18 -11.41 -8.77 -14.94
CA ARG A 18 -10.35 -9.33 -15.80
C ARG A 18 -8.95 -9.00 -15.29
N ALA A 19 -8.78 -7.80 -14.73
CA ALA A 19 -7.50 -7.34 -14.22
C ALA A 19 -7.20 -7.88 -12.81
N PHE A 20 -8.22 -8.07 -11.97
CA PHE A 20 -8.09 -8.51 -10.59
C PHE A 20 -8.86 -9.83 -10.39
N PRO A 21 -8.21 -10.91 -9.89
CA PRO A 21 -6.90 -10.94 -9.22
C PRO A 21 -5.69 -11.29 -10.12
N GLY A 22 -5.86 -11.40 -11.44
CA GLY A 22 -4.79 -11.95 -12.29
C GLY A 22 -4.45 -13.39 -11.91
N ASP A 23 -3.16 -13.73 -11.75
CA ASP A 23 -2.74 -15.06 -11.28
C ASP A 23 -2.90 -15.19 -9.75
N ILE A 24 -4.09 -15.62 -9.32
CA ILE A 24 -4.40 -15.81 -7.89
C ILE A 24 -3.51 -16.86 -7.21
N GLN A 25 -2.99 -17.86 -7.93
CA GLN A 25 -2.11 -18.88 -7.32
C GLN A 25 -0.79 -18.26 -6.88
N LYS A 26 -0.34 -17.20 -7.55
CA LYS A 26 0.85 -16.43 -7.17
C LYS A 26 0.60 -15.48 -6.00
N LEU A 27 -0.65 -15.06 -5.77
CA LEU A 27 -1.02 -14.20 -4.63
C LEU A 27 -1.24 -14.98 -3.34
N ARG A 28 -1.69 -16.24 -3.39
CA ARG A 28 -1.97 -17.06 -2.20
C ARG A 28 -0.80 -17.19 -1.21
N PRO A 29 0.47 -17.36 -1.66
CA PRO A 29 1.61 -17.33 -0.76
C PRO A 29 1.85 -16.00 -0.05
N LEU A 30 1.20 -14.92 -0.51
CA LEU A 30 1.30 -13.56 0.02
C LEU A 30 0.17 -13.20 0.98
N LEU A 31 -0.75 -14.12 1.29
CA LEU A 31 -1.77 -13.84 2.30
C LEU A 31 -1.13 -13.64 3.68
N GLY A 32 -1.80 -12.87 4.53
CA GLY A 32 -1.35 -12.57 5.89
C GLY A 32 -1.09 -11.08 6.14
N TYR A 33 -0.37 -10.79 7.22
CA TYR A 33 -0.15 -9.45 7.74
C TYR A 33 1.23 -8.94 7.38
N TYR A 34 1.32 -7.63 7.12
CA TYR A 34 2.57 -6.95 6.83
C TYR A 34 2.64 -5.60 7.54
N HIS A 35 3.85 -5.22 7.93
CA HIS A 35 4.17 -3.81 8.13
C HIS A 35 4.59 -3.19 6.81
N MET A 36 3.81 -2.23 6.34
CA MET A 36 4.08 -1.42 5.15
C MET A 36 4.87 -0.19 5.55
N HIS A 37 5.98 0.10 4.85
CA HIS A 37 6.86 1.23 5.13
C HIS A 37 7.06 2.07 3.87
N PHE A 38 6.86 3.37 3.94
CA PHE A 38 7.08 4.30 2.82
C PHE A 38 7.53 5.67 3.34
N LEU A 39 8.08 6.48 2.43
CA LEU A 39 8.47 7.86 2.74
C LEU A 39 7.30 8.81 2.51
N VAL A 40 7.06 9.70 3.47
CA VAL A 40 6.01 10.72 3.33
C VAL A 40 6.46 11.81 2.35
N PRO A 41 5.67 12.12 1.31
CA PRO A 41 5.96 13.23 0.40
C PRO A 41 6.08 14.54 1.19
N HIS A 42 7.11 15.35 0.90
CA HIS A 42 7.38 16.65 1.52
C HIS A 42 7.76 16.63 3.01
N SER A 43 7.91 15.46 3.63
CA SER A 43 8.49 15.27 4.96
C SER A 43 9.83 14.53 4.79
N SER A 44 10.90 15.28 4.53
CA SER A 44 12.21 14.78 4.09
C SER A 44 13.00 13.94 5.11
N GLY A 45 12.38 13.43 6.17
CA GLY A 45 13.10 12.71 7.23
C GLY A 45 12.33 11.62 7.96
N THR A 46 11.11 11.28 7.55
CA THR A 46 10.31 10.26 8.25
C THR A 46 9.88 9.10 7.36
N ILE A 47 9.81 7.92 7.97
CA ILE A 47 9.24 6.70 7.41
C ILE A 47 7.91 6.45 8.11
N THR A 48 6.84 6.35 7.36
CA THR A 48 5.54 5.90 7.87
C THR A 48 5.52 4.38 7.93
N ARG A 49 5.03 3.81 9.04
CA ARG A 49 4.71 2.38 9.17
C ARG A 49 3.21 2.19 9.37
N SER A 50 2.59 1.46 8.46
CA SER A 50 1.17 1.08 8.48
C SER A 50 1.01 -0.44 8.57
N LEU A 51 -0.15 -0.91 9.02
CA LEU A 51 -0.47 -2.34 9.06
C LEU A 51 -1.41 -2.66 7.90
N ILE A 52 -1.04 -3.64 7.09
CA ILE A 52 -1.87 -4.16 6.01
C ILE A 52 -2.13 -5.65 6.22
N HIS A 53 -3.38 -6.06 5.99
CA HIS A 53 -3.82 -7.44 5.99
C HIS A 53 -4.27 -7.83 4.58
N ILE A 54 -3.66 -8.87 4.04
CA ILE A 54 -3.97 -9.45 2.73
C ILE A 54 -4.74 -10.75 2.93
N TYR A 55 -5.93 -10.85 2.34
CA TYR A 55 -6.82 -12.00 2.53
C TYR A 55 -7.56 -12.35 1.22
N GLU A 56 -7.89 -13.63 1.05
CA GLU A 56 -8.72 -14.10 -0.06
C GLU A 56 -10.20 -14.03 0.35
N ARG A 57 -11.05 -13.53 -0.55
CA ARG A 57 -12.51 -13.50 -0.40
C ARG A 57 -13.16 -13.53 -1.77
N ASP A 58 -14.15 -14.40 -1.95
CA ASP A 58 -14.98 -14.48 -3.16
C ASP A 58 -14.15 -14.58 -4.47
N GLY A 59 -13.07 -15.37 -4.44
CA GLY A 59 -12.18 -15.57 -5.60
C GLY A 59 -11.30 -14.36 -5.92
N LYS A 60 -11.22 -13.37 -5.03
CA LYS A 60 -10.36 -12.18 -5.13
C LYS A 60 -9.40 -12.15 -3.96
N VAL A 61 -8.32 -11.39 -4.11
CA VAL A 61 -7.40 -11.08 -3.02
C VAL A 61 -7.59 -9.62 -2.66
N CYS A 62 -7.89 -9.37 -1.40
CA CYS A 62 -8.26 -8.07 -0.86
C CYS A 62 -7.21 -7.57 0.14
N SER A 63 -7.18 -6.26 0.34
CA SER A 63 -6.44 -5.64 1.43
C SER A 63 -7.37 -4.92 2.41
N LYS A 64 -6.92 -4.84 3.67
CA LYS A 64 -7.33 -3.81 4.63
C LYS A 64 -6.08 -3.18 5.20
N THR A 65 -5.94 -1.87 5.05
CA THR A 65 -4.79 -1.11 5.56
C THR A 65 -5.24 -0.11 6.60
N ILE A 66 -4.48 -0.02 7.70
CA ILE A 66 -4.65 0.99 8.73
C ILE A 66 -3.36 1.80 8.83
N GLU A 67 -3.48 3.08 8.54
CA GLU A 67 -2.45 4.08 8.80
C GLU A 67 -2.88 4.94 9.98
N ARG A 68 -1.95 5.19 10.90
CA ARG A 68 -2.22 6.03 12.05
C ARG A 68 -1.00 6.83 12.47
N SER A 69 -1.26 7.98 13.06
CA SER A 69 -0.26 8.75 13.80
C SER A 69 0.34 7.93 14.94
N GLY A 70 1.60 8.23 15.27
CA GLY A 70 2.21 7.71 16.50
C GLY A 70 1.50 8.22 17.76
N PRO A 71 1.69 7.55 18.91
CA PRO A 71 1.10 7.98 20.18
C PRO A 71 1.57 9.38 20.62
N ASP A 72 2.76 9.78 20.19
CA ASP A 72 3.40 11.04 20.59
C ASP A 72 2.98 12.24 19.72
N GLU A 73 2.09 12.05 18.75
CA GLU A 73 1.61 13.14 17.90
C GLU A 73 0.46 13.92 18.55
N ILE A 74 0.57 15.25 18.53
CA ILE A 74 -0.43 16.19 19.06
C ILE A 74 -1.80 15.97 18.40
N VAL A 75 -1.81 15.74 17.09
CA VAL A 75 -3.02 15.49 16.32
C VAL A 75 -3.05 14.05 15.90
N GLN A 76 -3.96 13.28 16.50
CA GLN A 76 -4.16 11.89 16.11
C GLN A 76 -4.86 11.83 14.76
N ARG A 77 -4.27 11.11 13.80
CA ARG A 77 -4.82 10.84 12.47
C ARG A 77 -4.97 9.35 12.28
N LEU A 78 -6.08 8.96 11.65
CA LEU A 78 -6.39 7.58 11.33
C LEU A 78 -6.96 7.56 9.90
N SER A 79 -6.33 6.76 9.05
CA SER A 79 -6.83 6.46 7.71
C SER A 79 -7.01 4.95 7.57
N LYS A 80 -8.09 4.55 6.90
CA LYS A 80 -8.40 3.15 6.64
C LYS A 80 -8.64 2.96 5.17
N TYR A 81 -7.99 1.96 4.60
CA TYR A 81 -8.09 1.66 3.20
C TYR A 81 -8.60 0.24 3.00
N GLU A 82 -9.39 0.06 1.95
CA GLU A 82 -9.79 -1.24 1.43
C GLU A 82 -9.39 -1.33 -0.04
N GLY A 83 -8.92 -2.50 -0.45
CA GLY A 83 -8.36 -2.65 -1.79
C GLY A 83 -8.41 -4.05 -2.36
N LEU A 84 -7.92 -4.14 -3.60
CA LEU A 84 -7.80 -5.38 -4.37
C LEU A 84 -6.38 -5.54 -4.86
N LEU A 85 -5.92 -6.80 -4.88
CA LEU A 85 -4.61 -7.20 -5.38
C LEU A 85 -4.75 -7.95 -6.70
N SER A 86 -3.77 -7.72 -7.58
CA SER A 86 -3.60 -8.49 -8.81
C SER A 86 -2.15 -8.92 -8.99
N TYR A 87 -1.94 -10.12 -9.55
CA TYR A 87 -0.64 -10.56 -10.02
C TYR A 87 -0.62 -10.63 -11.55
N LEU A 88 0.14 -9.74 -12.19
CA LEU A 88 0.26 -9.64 -13.65
C LEU A 88 1.70 -9.28 -14.03
N GLY A 89 2.24 -9.91 -15.06
CA GLY A 89 3.56 -9.54 -15.60
C GLY A 89 4.71 -9.60 -14.58
N ASN A 90 4.62 -10.52 -13.61
CA ASN A 90 5.56 -10.62 -12.47
C ASN A 90 5.58 -9.42 -11.51
N CYS A 91 4.50 -8.63 -11.50
CA CYS A 91 4.27 -7.57 -10.52
C CYS A 91 3.01 -7.87 -9.71
N ILE A 92 3.02 -7.45 -8.45
CA ILE A 92 1.84 -7.42 -7.59
C ILE A 92 1.32 -5.98 -7.61
N PHE A 93 0.11 -5.79 -8.10
CA PHE A 93 -0.60 -4.51 -8.10
C PHE A 93 -1.57 -4.49 -6.94
N LEU A 94 -1.64 -3.37 -6.24
CA LEU A 94 -2.61 -3.08 -5.20
C LEU A 94 -3.29 -1.75 -5.53
N LEU A 95 -4.61 -1.75 -5.56
CA LEU A 95 -5.42 -0.54 -5.65
C LEU A 95 -6.25 -0.39 -4.38
N GLU A 96 -6.08 0.73 -3.67
CA GLU A 96 -6.72 1.02 -2.39
C GLU A 96 -7.56 2.30 -2.42
N PHE A 97 -8.73 2.25 -1.79
CA PHE A 97 -9.63 3.37 -1.58
C PHE A 97 -9.69 3.73 -0.10
N GLU A 98 -9.52 5.00 0.24
CA GLU A 98 -9.65 5.46 1.62
C GLU A 98 -11.13 5.55 2.05
N THR A 99 -11.50 4.69 2.98
CA THR A 99 -12.90 4.47 3.38
C THR A 99 -13.44 5.48 4.40
N LEU A 100 -12.57 6.24 5.07
CA LEU A 100 -13.01 7.22 6.07
C LEU A 100 -13.28 8.60 5.46
N SER A 101 -12.36 9.10 4.65
CA SER A 101 -12.51 10.39 3.95
C SER A 101 -13.27 10.26 2.63
N CYS A 102 -13.23 9.07 2.01
CA CYS A 102 -13.78 8.80 0.69
C CYS A 102 -13.23 9.72 -0.42
N ASP A 103 -12.02 10.23 -0.25
CA ASP A 103 -11.46 11.26 -1.14
C ASP A 103 -10.17 10.83 -1.85
N SER A 104 -9.57 9.68 -1.50
CA SER A 104 -8.27 9.27 -2.01
C SER A 104 -8.25 7.83 -2.54
N ILE A 105 -7.48 7.66 -3.61
CA ILE A 105 -7.08 6.36 -4.15
C ILE A 105 -5.55 6.31 -4.09
N VAL A 106 -5.02 5.18 -3.66
CA VAL A 106 -3.58 4.90 -3.61
C VAL A 106 -3.34 3.61 -4.38
N GLU A 107 -2.31 3.62 -5.21
CA GLU A 107 -1.85 2.43 -5.92
C GLU A 107 -0.45 2.04 -5.45
N SER A 108 -0.19 0.74 -5.37
CA SER A 108 1.15 0.20 -5.12
C SER A 108 1.48 -0.90 -6.10
N MET A 109 2.72 -0.90 -6.58
CA MET A 109 3.29 -1.99 -7.37
C MET A 109 4.47 -2.56 -6.61
N LEU A 110 4.43 -3.87 -6.32
CA LEU A 110 5.49 -4.58 -5.62
C LEU A 110 6.08 -5.67 -6.51
N PHE A 111 7.38 -5.91 -6.33
CA PHE A 111 8.05 -7.03 -6.96
C PHE A 111 8.02 -8.25 -6.03
N PRO A 112 7.68 -9.44 -6.57
CA PRO A 112 7.77 -10.68 -5.81
C PRO A 112 9.23 -10.92 -5.39
N SER A 113 9.42 -11.41 -4.16
CA SER A 113 10.76 -11.81 -3.72
C SER A 113 11.14 -13.14 -4.37
N TYR A 114 12.27 -13.20 -5.07
CA TYR A 114 12.83 -14.46 -5.59
C TYR A 114 13.52 -15.31 -4.52
N ARG A 115 13.45 -14.91 -3.25
CA ARG A 115 14.04 -15.66 -2.13
C ARG A 115 13.16 -16.84 -1.74
N ARG A 116 13.77 -17.89 -1.20
CA ARG A 116 13.07 -19.11 -0.72
C ARG A 116 12.03 -18.85 0.37
N LYS A 117 12.11 -17.72 1.08
CA LYS A 117 11.18 -17.35 2.15
C LYS A 117 10.68 -15.92 1.94
N LEU A 118 9.36 -15.75 2.03
CA LEU A 118 8.72 -14.44 2.07
C LEU A 118 9.19 -13.69 3.33
N ASP A 119 9.77 -12.52 3.11
CA ASP A 119 10.36 -11.70 4.18
C ASP A 119 10.04 -10.22 3.94
N VAL A 120 10.59 -9.66 2.86
CA VAL A 120 10.34 -8.27 2.45
C VAL A 120 9.96 -8.21 0.98
N LEU A 121 8.87 -7.52 0.67
CA LEU A 121 8.51 -7.09 -0.68
C LEU A 121 8.87 -5.61 -0.83
N THR A 122 9.27 -5.20 -2.02
CA THR A 122 9.69 -3.83 -2.31
C THR A 122 9.05 -3.35 -3.61
N GLY A 123 8.81 -2.05 -3.72
CA GLY A 123 8.29 -1.46 -4.94
C GLY A 123 7.99 0.02 -4.79
N LEU A 124 6.97 0.49 -5.50
CA LEU A 124 6.58 1.89 -5.55
C LEU A 124 5.11 2.04 -5.15
N THR A 125 4.78 3.09 -4.41
CA THR A 125 3.42 3.54 -4.20
C THR A 125 3.23 4.95 -4.75
N PHE A 126 2.04 5.27 -5.23
CA PHE A 126 1.68 6.58 -5.69
C PHE A 126 0.21 6.87 -5.43
N GLY A 127 -0.13 8.15 -5.37
CA GLY A 127 -1.47 8.59 -5.06
C GLY A 127 -1.49 10.09 -4.90
N VAL A 128 -2.42 10.57 -4.06
CA VAL A 128 -2.58 12.00 -3.76
C VAL A 128 -2.39 12.22 -2.27
N THR A 129 -1.66 13.27 -1.90
CA THR A 129 -1.48 13.63 -0.48
C THR A 129 -2.81 14.05 0.16
N SER A 130 -2.98 13.78 1.46
CA SER A 130 -4.18 14.13 2.23
C SER A 130 -4.21 15.57 2.76
N GLN A 131 -3.26 16.42 2.36
CA GLN A 131 -3.14 17.81 2.86
C GLN A 131 -3.90 18.82 1.99
N VAL A 132 -4.04 20.05 2.51
CA VAL A 132 -4.75 21.19 1.88
C VAL A 132 -4.31 21.44 0.43
N TYR A 133 -3.03 21.16 0.12
CA TYR A 133 -2.53 21.10 -1.25
C TYR A 133 -2.36 19.64 -1.65
N ARG A 134 -3.46 19.05 -2.14
CA ARG A 134 -3.52 17.69 -2.67
C ARG A 134 -2.59 17.59 -3.88
N GLN A 135 -1.40 17.05 -3.67
CA GLN A 135 -0.40 16.89 -4.72
C GLN A 135 -0.23 15.41 -5.06
N PRO A 136 -0.08 15.06 -6.34
CA PRO A 136 0.37 13.74 -6.72
C PRO A 136 1.72 13.44 -6.07
N PHE A 137 1.91 12.18 -5.66
CA PHE A 137 3.19 11.72 -5.17
C PHE A 137 3.50 10.32 -5.68
N ALA A 138 4.79 10.00 -5.72
CA ALA A 138 5.29 8.65 -5.82
C ALA A 138 6.38 8.45 -4.76
N SER A 139 6.43 7.29 -4.13
CA SER A 139 7.34 7.00 -3.02
C SER A 139 7.74 5.52 -3.03
N PRO A 140 9.01 5.18 -2.72
CA PRO A 140 9.39 3.80 -2.52
C PRO A 140 8.62 3.20 -1.34
N ILE A 141 8.28 1.92 -1.45
CA ILE A 141 7.53 1.19 -0.43
C ILE A 141 8.13 -0.19 -0.17
N ALA A 142 8.13 -0.61 1.10
CA ALA A 142 8.64 -1.91 1.53
C ALA A 142 7.70 -2.56 2.54
N TRP A 143 7.31 -3.81 2.28
CA TRP A 143 6.41 -4.58 3.13
C TRP A 143 7.15 -5.70 3.82
N LYS A 144 7.16 -5.67 5.15
CA LYS A 144 7.72 -6.73 6.00
C LYS A 144 6.63 -7.72 6.37
N TYR A 145 6.78 -8.98 5.98
CA TYR A 145 5.84 -10.03 6.34
C TYR A 145 5.90 -10.34 7.85
N LEU A 146 4.72 -10.45 8.47
CA LEU A 146 4.54 -10.73 9.90
C LEU A 146 3.98 -12.14 10.16
N GLY A 147 3.40 -12.78 9.14
CA GLY A 147 2.72 -14.07 9.26
C GLY A 147 1.22 -13.99 8.99
N ASN A 148 0.57 -15.15 9.00
CA ASN A 148 -0.87 -15.27 8.79
C ASN A 148 -1.70 -14.96 10.05
N VAL A 149 -1.07 -15.03 11.22
CA VAL A 149 -1.71 -14.81 12.52
C VAL A 149 -0.79 -13.91 13.33
N VAL A 150 -1.33 -12.80 13.83
CA VAL A 150 -0.61 -11.79 14.63
C VAL A 150 -1.52 -11.26 15.73
N ASP A 151 -0.95 -10.73 16.81
CA ASP A 151 -1.69 -9.84 17.70
C ASP A 151 -1.90 -8.49 17.00
N ILE A 152 -3.08 -8.30 16.43
CA ILE A 152 -3.43 -7.08 15.67
C ILE A 152 -3.27 -5.82 16.53
N LYS A 153 -3.60 -5.88 17.83
CA LYS A 153 -3.48 -4.70 18.70
C LYS A 153 -2.02 -4.34 18.91
N GLU A 154 -1.16 -5.33 19.09
CA GLU A 154 0.29 -5.14 19.18
C GLU A 154 0.86 -4.56 17.88
N GLN A 155 0.51 -5.13 16.72
CA GLN A 155 1.03 -4.66 15.44
C GLN A 155 0.53 -3.24 15.10
N LEU A 156 -0.73 -2.93 15.42
CA LEU A 156 -1.23 -1.56 15.33
C LEU A 156 -0.46 -0.63 16.28
N ARG A 157 -0.16 -1.04 17.52
CA ARG A 157 0.67 -0.24 18.45
C ARG A 157 2.04 0.09 17.86
N ALA A 158 2.58 -0.79 17.03
CA ALA A 158 3.81 -0.57 16.31
C ALA A 158 3.66 0.47 15.17
N CYS A 159 2.48 0.71 14.60
CA CYS A 159 2.30 1.71 13.54
C CYS A 159 2.45 3.15 14.07
N ALA A 160 3.30 3.93 13.38
CA ALA A 160 3.63 5.32 13.67
C ALA A 160 4.48 5.91 12.52
N ARG A 161 4.86 7.19 12.65
CA ARG A 161 5.94 7.81 11.87
C ARG A 161 7.25 7.74 12.65
N PHE A 162 8.32 7.38 11.96
CA PHE A 162 9.65 7.17 12.54
C PHE A 162 10.66 8.10 11.86
N PRO A 163 11.65 8.64 12.58
CA PRO A 163 12.84 9.18 11.94
C PRO A 163 13.49 8.14 11.01
N LYS A 164 14.06 8.57 9.88
CA LYS A 164 14.68 7.66 8.90
C LYS A 164 15.72 6.70 9.49
N GLU A 165 16.45 7.13 10.53
CA GLU A 165 17.49 6.34 11.20
C GLU A 165 16.98 5.45 12.34
N ASP A 166 15.67 5.43 12.59
CA ASP A 166 15.10 4.76 13.77
C ASP A 166 15.34 3.24 13.75
N ARG A 167 15.97 2.72 14.81
CA ARG A 167 16.41 1.32 14.94
C ARG A 167 15.26 0.31 15.04
N ARG A 168 14.02 0.78 15.20
CA ARG A 168 12.81 -0.06 15.19
C ARG A 168 12.41 -0.51 13.77
N ILE A 169 13.03 0.04 12.73
CA ILE A 169 12.82 -0.35 11.33
C ILE A 169 13.98 -1.24 10.88
N ASP A 170 13.65 -2.36 10.20
CA ASP A 170 14.63 -3.30 9.63
C ASP A 170 15.67 -2.52 8.78
N PRO A 171 16.97 -2.67 9.04
CA PRO A 171 18.00 -1.89 8.36
C PRO A 171 18.00 -2.09 6.84
N ARG A 172 17.52 -3.24 6.35
CA ARG A 172 17.37 -3.50 4.91
C ARG A 172 16.25 -2.65 4.29
N ILE A 173 15.18 -2.42 5.05
CA ILE A 173 14.07 -1.55 4.65
C ILE A 173 14.54 -0.10 4.62
N ARG A 174 15.21 0.37 5.68
CA ARG A 174 15.75 1.75 5.72
C ARG A 174 16.66 2.02 4.52
N LYS A 175 17.65 1.14 4.30
CA LYS A 175 18.57 1.24 3.17
C LYS A 175 17.84 1.28 1.83
N TYR A 176 16.83 0.43 1.64
CA TYR A 176 16.03 0.42 0.42
C TYR A 176 15.31 1.76 0.20
N LEU A 177 14.55 2.23 1.19
CA LEU A 177 13.78 3.47 1.10
C LEU A 177 14.66 4.68 0.84
N GLU A 178 15.83 4.76 1.47
CA GLU A 178 16.81 5.84 1.24
C GLU A 178 17.39 5.81 -0.18
N SER A 179 17.77 4.62 -0.67
CA SER A 179 18.36 4.47 -2.00
C SER A 179 17.36 4.76 -3.11
N ALA A 180 16.14 4.23 -3.01
CA ALA A 180 15.11 4.38 -4.03
C ALA A 180 14.46 5.76 -4.00
N GLY A 181 14.33 6.38 -2.83
CA GLY A 181 13.80 7.74 -2.68
C GLY A 181 14.69 8.80 -3.34
N SER A 182 15.99 8.51 -3.44
CA SER A 182 16.97 9.40 -4.10
C SER A 182 16.90 9.35 -5.64
N THR A 183 16.28 8.32 -6.23
CA THR A 183 16.21 8.12 -7.69
C THR A 183 14.88 8.57 -8.30
N GLY A 184 13.85 8.79 -7.48
CA GLY A 184 12.45 8.92 -7.93
C GLY A 184 11.81 10.31 -7.85
N THR A 185 12.58 11.41 -7.77
CA THR A 185 11.98 12.76 -7.75
C THR A 185 11.43 13.12 -9.13
N LEU A 186 10.13 12.91 -9.35
CA LEU A 186 9.41 13.61 -10.41
C LEU A 186 9.45 15.10 -10.07
N SER A 187 10.17 15.88 -10.89
CA SER A 187 10.25 17.34 -10.77
C SER A 187 8.85 17.93 -10.70
N SER A 188 8.51 18.54 -9.56
CA SER A 188 7.23 19.17 -9.31
C SER A 188 7.17 20.60 -9.85
N THR A 189 7.86 20.92 -10.94
CA THR A 189 7.70 22.21 -11.61
C THR A 189 6.53 22.13 -12.59
N PRO A 190 5.38 22.75 -12.28
CA PRO A 190 4.34 22.98 -13.28
C PRO A 190 4.87 23.94 -14.34
N PHE A 191 4.58 23.67 -15.61
CA PHE A 191 4.62 24.68 -16.67
C PHE A 191 3.43 25.64 -16.52
#